data_AF-A0A0H2RVV7-F1
#
_entry.id   AF-A0A0H2RVV7-F1
#
_cell.length_a   1.000
_cell.length_b   1.000
_cell.length_c   1.000
_cell.angle_alpha   90.00
_cell.angle_beta   90.00
_cell.angle_gamma   90.00
#
_symmetry.space_group_name_H-M   'P 1'
#
loop_
_entity.id
_entity.type
_entity.pdbx_description
1 polymer ?
#
loop_
_entity_poly.entity_id
_entity_poly.type
_entity_poly.pdbx_seq_one_letter_code
_entity_poly.pdbx_strand_id
1 'polypeptide(L)'
;MQPHRFLTASRFLSRQKHAIPYRPFRLLSSECRNSPSIDENNSDLDDVIPREPTWSIHELISSYPRPQISSDTLKKLHELSALVPPEEGTPEHTRIRRELEEMVRLVEAVKLVDTSSVQREDGAIPDGRIWPEGVGMVLTKNGAEKEFDGEDGEVGVDLLKYASTTKNGLYIVEADRRKKGNQ
;
A
#
# COMPACT_ATOMS: atom_id res chain seq x y z
N MET A 1 47.00 -7.54 -44.12
CA MET A 1 45.82 -6.81 -43.60
C MET A 1 45.15 -7.69 -42.56
N GLN A 2 45.18 -7.30 -41.28
CA GLN A 2 44.45 -7.99 -40.22
C GLN A 2 43.02 -7.44 -40.12
N PRO A 3 42.08 -8.24 -39.58
CA PRO A 3 41.25 -7.68 -38.51
C PRO A 3 41.03 -8.63 -37.32
N HIS A 4 41.43 -8.09 -36.17
CA HIS A 4 40.84 -8.11 -34.82
C HIS A 4 39.79 -9.15 -34.43
N ARG A 5 40.18 -9.97 -33.45
CA ARG A 5 39.32 -10.73 -32.54
C ARG A 5 38.69 -9.78 -31.51
N PHE A 6 37.38 -9.78 -31.38
CA PHE A 6 36.67 -9.15 -30.27
C PHE A 6 36.38 -10.19 -29.17
N LEU A 7 36.90 -9.93 -27.97
CA LEU A 7 36.58 -10.63 -26.74
C LEU A 7 35.32 -10.01 -26.14
N THR A 8 34.22 -10.74 -26.08
CA THR A 8 33.04 -10.36 -25.28
C THR A 8 33.18 -10.94 -23.88
N ALA A 9 33.44 -10.06 -22.92
CA ALA A 9 33.39 -10.39 -21.49
C ALA A 9 31.93 -10.38 -21.00
N SER A 10 31.35 -11.57 -20.81
CA SER A 10 30.11 -11.72 -20.06
C SER A 10 30.40 -11.58 -18.57
N ARG A 11 30.12 -10.40 -17.99
CA ARG A 11 30.06 -10.23 -16.53
C ARG A 11 28.70 -10.71 -16.04
N PHE A 12 28.67 -11.95 -15.57
CA PHE A 12 27.53 -12.53 -14.84
C PHE A 12 27.51 -11.89 -13.45
N LEU A 13 26.51 -11.04 -13.17
CA LEU A 13 26.29 -10.50 -11.83
C LEU A 13 25.87 -11.63 -10.91
N SER A 14 26.79 -12.01 -10.02
CA SER A 14 26.55 -12.93 -8.92
C SER A 14 25.50 -12.31 -7.98
N ARG A 15 24.27 -12.81 -8.06
CA ARG A 15 23.17 -12.47 -7.16
C ARG A 15 23.44 -13.19 -5.84
N GLN A 16 24.08 -12.51 -4.88
CA GLN A 16 24.19 -13.01 -3.50
C GLN A 16 22.79 -13.17 -2.92
N LYS A 17 22.32 -14.41 -2.89
CA LYS A 17 21.13 -14.82 -2.13
C LYS A 17 21.57 -14.86 -0.67
N HIS A 18 21.34 -13.79 0.08
CA HIS A 18 21.30 -13.92 1.54
C HIS A 18 20.05 -14.73 1.87
N ALA A 19 20.24 -16.04 1.93
CA ALA A 19 19.25 -16.97 2.46
C ALA A 19 19.12 -16.67 3.95
N ILE A 20 18.07 -15.94 4.33
CA ILE A 20 17.58 -16.00 5.69
C ILE A 20 17.13 -17.47 5.88
N PRO A 21 17.63 -18.20 6.89
CA PRO A 21 17.16 -19.54 7.15
C PRO A 21 15.68 -19.45 7.54
N TYR A 22 14.79 -19.77 6.60
CA TYR A 22 13.40 -20.07 6.89
C TYR A 22 13.39 -21.24 7.86
N ARG A 23 13.24 -20.96 9.16
CA ARG A 23 12.81 -22.00 10.10
C ARG A 23 11.34 -22.27 9.78
N PRO A 24 10.98 -23.50 9.40
CA PRO A 24 9.59 -23.83 9.16
C PRO A 24 8.81 -23.51 10.44
N PHE A 25 7.70 -22.77 10.30
CA PHE A 25 6.67 -22.74 11.32
C PHE A 25 6.34 -24.20 11.64
N ARG A 26 6.74 -24.70 12.80
CA ARG A 26 6.08 -25.87 13.37
C ARG A 26 4.65 -25.41 13.60
N LEU A 27 3.77 -25.74 12.66
CA LEU A 27 2.35 -25.80 12.91
C LEU A 27 2.21 -26.71 14.14
N LEU A 28 1.97 -26.09 15.31
CA LEU A 28 1.42 -26.82 16.44
C LEU A 28 0.11 -27.39 15.91
N SER A 29 0.12 -28.71 15.72
CA SER A 29 -1.04 -29.52 15.36
C SER A 29 -2.23 -29.02 16.16
N SER A 30 -3.28 -28.60 15.46
CA SER A 30 -4.58 -28.32 16.02
C SER A 30 -5.24 -29.62 16.47
N GLU A 31 -4.69 -30.23 17.52
CA GLU A 31 -5.35 -31.27 18.32
C GLU A 31 -5.83 -30.63 19.62
N CYS A 32 -6.74 -29.66 19.49
CA CYS A 32 -7.57 -29.21 20.60
C CYS A 32 -8.67 -30.25 20.85
N ARG A 33 -8.34 -31.36 21.51
CA ARG A 33 -9.31 -32.23 22.20
C ARG A 33 -8.56 -33.12 23.19
N ASN A 34 -8.37 -32.59 24.38
CA ASN A 34 -8.52 -33.30 25.64
C ASN A 34 -8.54 -32.23 26.73
N SER A 35 -9.72 -32.01 27.32
CA SER A 35 -9.89 -31.19 28.51
C SER A 35 -9.21 -31.90 29.69
N PRO A 36 -8.17 -31.32 30.32
CA PRO A 36 -7.71 -31.82 31.60
C PRO A 36 -8.68 -31.35 32.68
N SER A 37 -8.99 -32.25 33.61
CA SER A 37 -9.63 -31.91 34.89
C SER A 37 -8.84 -30.79 35.56
N ILE A 38 -9.54 -29.73 35.95
CA ILE A 38 -8.98 -28.61 36.71
C ILE A 38 -8.73 -29.15 38.12
N ASP A 39 -7.49 -29.55 38.39
CA ASP A 39 -7.01 -29.73 39.75
C ASP A 39 -6.63 -28.35 40.31
N GLU A 40 -7.28 -27.97 41.41
CA GLU A 40 -6.98 -26.79 42.20
C GLU A 40 -5.61 -26.94 42.88
N ASN A 41 -4.53 -26.65 42.17
CA ASN A 41 -3.25 -26.33 42.78
C ASN A 41 -2.62 -25.15 42.03
N ASN A 42 -2.62 -24.03 42.74
CA ASN A 42 -2.21 -22.71 42.30
C ASN A 42 -0.68 -22.60 42.42
N SER A 43 0.04 -23.06 41.40
CA SER A 43 1.44 -22.67 41.15
C SER A 43 1.73 -22.85 39.66
N ASP A 44 2.53 -21.94 39.11
CA ASP A 44 3.17 -22.06 37.79
C ASP A 44 2.38 -21.50 36.58
N LEU A 45 1.85 -20.27 36.72
CA LEU A 45 1.59 -19.40 35.55
C LEU A 45 2.89 -18.86 34.90
N ASP A 46 4.06 -19.16 35.49
CA ASP A 46 5.39 -18.71 35.05
C ASP A 46 5.96 -19.50 33.85
N ASP A 47 5.25 -20.53 33.38
CA ASP A 47 5.66 -21.38 32.25
C ASP A 47 4.92 -21.05 30.93
N VAL A 48 3.97 -20.10 30.94
CA VAL A 48 3.20 -19.71 29.74
C VAL A 48 3.80 -18.48 29.03
N ILE A 49 4.65 -17.71 29.71
CA ILE A 49 5.29 -16.52 29.13
C ILE A 49 6.65 -16.93 28.53
N PRO A 50 6.88 -16.71 27.22
CA PRO A 50 8.16 -17.02 26.59
C PRO A 50 9.30 -16.30 27.30
N ARG A 51 10.22 -17.06 27.91
CA ARG A 51 11.41 -16.53 28.61
C ARG A 51 12.54 -16.16 27.67
N GLU A 52 12.46 -16.63 26.42
CA GLU A 52 13.33 -16.23 25.32
C GLU A 52 12.60 -15.20 24.45
N PRO A 53 13.31 -14.15 23.96
CA PRO A 53 12.70 -13.18 23.07
C PRO A 53 12.29 -13.89 21.78
N THR A 54 10.99 -14.13 21.64
CA THR A 54 10.38 -14.57 20.40
C THR A 54 10.39 -13.38 19.46
N TRP A 55 11.47 -13.28 18.67
CA TRP A 55 11.68 -12.38 17.52
C TRP A 55 11.01 -10.99 17.60
N SER A 56 11.81 -9.93 17.51
CA SER A 56 11.22 -8.59 17.41
C SER A 56 10.59 -8.38 16.02
N ILE A 57 9.33 -7.95 15.98
CA ILE A 57 8.68 -7.49 14.74
C ILE A 57 9.50 -6.36 14.09
N HIS A 58 10.12 -5.50 14.90
CA HIS A 58 10.98 -4.43 14.41
C HIS A 58 12.22 -4.98 13.70
N GLU A 59 12.82 -6.05 14.22
CA GLU A 59 13.93 -6.76 13.58
C GLU A 59 13.49 -7.40 12.26
N LEU A 60 12.32 -8.02 12.24
CA LEU A 60 11.76 -8.61 11.01
C LEU A 60 11.54 -7.55 9.93
N ILE A 61 10.87 -6.44 10.27
CA ILE A 61 10.60 -5.35 9.33
C ILE A 61 11.90 -4.66 8.88
N SER A 62 12.85 -4.52 9.81
CA SER A 62 14.16 -3.91 9.52
C SER A 62 15.11 -4.81 8.73
N SER A 63 14.74 -6.07 8.47
CA SER A 63 15.51 -6.97 7.59
C SER A 63 15.19 -6.78 6.10
N TYR A 64 14.03 -6.20 5.76
CA TYR A 64 13.61 -6.04 4.36
C TYR A 64 14.41 -4.95 3.64
N PRO A 65 14.69 -5.10 2.33
CA PRO A 65 15.39 -4.06 1.57
C PRO A 65 14.59 -2.76 1.57
N ARG A 66 15.28 -1.61 1.65
CA ARG A 66 14.65 -0.30 1.49
C ARG A 66 14.66 0.07 0.00
N PRO A 67 13.50 0.18 -0.67
CA PRO A 67 13.45 0.64 -2.04
C PRO A 67 13.91 2.10 -2.12
N GLN A 68 14.67 2.45 -3.15
CA GLN A 68 15.10 3.82 -3.37
C GLN A 68 14.17 4.50 -4.36
N ILE A 69 13.58 5.63 -3.95
CA ILE A 69 12.68 6.43 -4.80
C ILE A 69 13.51 7.52 -5.49
N SER A 70 13.46 7.62 -6.82
CA SER A 70 14.15 8.70 -7.54
C SER A 70 13.46 10.06 -7.29
N SER A 71 14.22 11.17 -7.39
CA SER A 71 13.65 12.52 -7.28
C SER A 71 12.54 12.76 -8.31
N ASP A 72 12.75 12.29 -9.55
CA ASP A 72 11.74 12.37 -10.62
C ASP A 72 10.45 11.64 -10.26
N THR A 73 10.56 10.46 -9.63
CA THR A 73 9.40 9.71 -9.13
C THR A 73 8.69 10.47 -8.03
N LEU A 74 9.43 11.06 -7.08
CA LEU A 74 8.85 11.86 -6.00
C LEU A 74 8.08 13.06 -6.57
N LYS A 75 8.68 13.80 -7.51
CA LYS A 75 8.04 14.92 -8.19
C LYS A 75 6.76 14.50 -8.92
N LYS A 76 6.80 13.37 -9.63
CA LYS A 76 5.63 12.80 -10.31
C LYS A 76 4.53 12.42 -9.32
N LEU A 77 4.86 11.85 -8.16
CA LEU A 77 3.87 11.51 -7.13
C LEU A 77 3.20 12.74 -6.53
N HIS A 78 3.96 13.82 -6.32
CA HIS A 78 3.40 15.10 -5.89
C HIS A 78 2.45 15.67 -6.95
N GLU A 79 2.84 15.65 -8.23
CA GLU A 79 2.00 16.11 -9.34
C GLU A 79 0.69 15.31 -9.46
N LEU A 80 0.75 13.98 -9.36
CA LEU A 80 -0.43 13.11 -9.38
C LEU A 80 -1.34 13.32 -8.17
N SER A 81 -0.76 13.68 -7.03
CA SER A 81 -1.50 14.01 -5.81
C SER A 81 -2.00 15.47 -5.79
N ALA A 82 -1.80 16.24 -6.87
CA ALA A 82 -2.07 17.68 -6.94
C ALA A 82 -1.40 18.49 -5.81
N LEU A 83 -0.23 18.04 -5.35
CA LEU A 83 0.59 18.71 -4.34
C LEU A 83 1.76 19.44 -5.00
N VAL A 84 2.17 20.55 -4.38
CA VAL A 84 3.41 21.25 -4.77
C VAL A 84 4.61 20.45 -4.24
N PRO A 85 5.56 20.03 -5.08
CA PRO A 85 6.74 19.32 -4.62
C PRO A 85 7.71 20.28 -3.90
N PRO A 86 8.38 19.84 -2.82
CA PRO A 86 9.45 20.61 -2.22
C PRO A 86 10.65 20.71 -3.18
N GLU A 87 11.44 21.77 -3.06
CA GLU A 87 12.62 21.97 -3.88
C GLU A 87 13.67 20.86 -3.67
N GLU A 88 14.31 20.42 -4.75
CA GLU A 88 15.29 19.34 -4.71
C GLU A 88 16.51 19.75 -3.88
N GLY A 89 16.99 18.84 -3.03
CA GLY A 89 18.13 19.11 -2.13
C GLY A 89 17.75 19.82 -0.82
N THR A 90 16.49 20.20 -0.63
CA THR A 90 16.01 20.68 0.67
C THR A 90 15.99 19.57 1.73
N PRO A 91 16.11 19.91 3.04
CA PRO A 91 15.95 18.94 4.11
C PRO A 91 14.55 18.31 4.12
N GLU A 92 13.54 19.08 3.71
CA GLU A 92 12.15 18.62 3.58
C GLU A 92 12.00 17.55 2.50
N HIS A 93 12.57 17.77 1.31
CA HIS A 93 12.59 16.78 0.24
C HIS A 93 13.25 15.47 0.70
N THR A 94 14.37 15.55 1.42
CA THR A 94 15.07 14.36 1.93
C THR A 94 14.26 13.62 3.00
N ARG A 95 13.59 14.36 3.88
CA ARG A 95 12.72 13.80 4.91
C ARG A 95 11.53 13.05 4.30
N ILE A 96 10.79 13.71 3.39
CA ILE A 96 9.60 13.12 2.74
C ILE A 96 9.99 11.89 1.93
N ARG A 97 11.12 11.95 1.19
CA ARG A 97 11.65 10.80 0.47
C ARG A 97 11.90 9.63 1.41
N ARG A 98 12.59 9.86 2.54
CA ARG A 98 12.89 8.82 3.52
C ARG A 98 11.63 8.20 4.11
N GLU A 99 10.64 9.02 4.45
CA GLU A 99 9.35 8.57 5.00
C GLU A 99 8.59 7.69 3.98
N LEU A 100 8.57 8.09 2.70
CA LEU A 100 7.97 7.29 1.64
C LEU A 100 8.70 5.96 1.43
N GLU A 101 10.03 5.95 1.39
CA GLU A 101 10.83 4.73 1.26
C GLU A 101 10.57 3.75 2.41
N GLU A 102 10.35 4.25 3.62
CA GLU A 102 10.00 3.45 4.79
C GLU A 102 8.59 2.88 4.71
N MET A 103 7.60 3.66 4.24
CA MET A 103 6.25 3.15 4.01
C MET A 103 6.21 2.08 2.92
N VAL A 104 6.93 2.28 1.81
CA VAL A 104 6.96 1.28 0.73
C VAL A 104 7.60 -0.01 1.20
N ARG A 105 8.66 0.06 2.02
CA ARG A 105 9.29 -1.12 2.64
C ARG A 105 8.29 -1.99 3.41
N LEU A 106 7.39 -1.36 4.17
CA LEU A 106 6.36 -2.08 4.92
C LEU A 106 5.40 -2.83 3.98
N VAL A 107 4.99 -2.19 2.89
CA VAL A 107 4.09 -2.80 1.90
C VAL A 107 4.79 -3.89 1.09
N GLU A 108 6.09 -3.77 0.84
CA GLU A 108 6.86 -4.81 0.15
C GLU A 108 6.96 -6.10 0.98
N ALA A 109 6.97 -6.01 2.31
CA ALA A 109 6.95 -7.20 3.16
C ALA A 109 5.69 -8.07 2.92
N VAL A 110 4.56 -7.46 2.57
CA VAL A 110 3.30 -8.19 2.27
C VAL A 110 3.44 -9.04 1.01
N LYS A 111 4.28 -8.65 0.05
CA LYS A 111 4.51 -9.42 -1.18
C LYS A 111 5.18 -10.78 -0.93
N LEU A 112 5.81 -10.95 0.23
CA LEU A 112 6.51 -12.18 0.60
C LEU A 112 5.59 -13.19 1.31
N VAL A 113 4.36 -12.79 1.62
CA VAL A 113 3.35 -13.67 2.21
C VAL A 113 2.82 -14.62 1.13
N ASP A 114 2.81 -15.91 1.44
CA ASP A 114 2.22 -16.91 0.56
C ASP A 114 0.69 -16.72 0.49
N THR A 115 0.21 -16.40 -0.70
CA THR A 115 -1.22 -16.20 -1.02
C THR A 115 -1.77 -17.30 -1.92
N SER A 116 -1.03 -18.40 -2.11
CA SER A 116 -1.41 -19.51 -2.98
C SER A 116 -2.75 -20.15 -2.61
N SER A 117 -3.09 -20.18 -1.32
CA SER A 117 -4.38 -20.68 -0.82
C SER A 117 -5.57 -19.78 -1.12
N VAL A 118 -5.33 -18.54 -1.56
CA VAL A 118 -6.37 -17.54 -1.88
C VAL A 118 -6.56 -17.42 -3.41
N GLN A 119 -5.89 -18.28 -4.20
CA GLN A 119 -5.98 -18.26 -5.66
C GLN A 119 -7.41 -18.54 -6.13
N ARG A 120 -8.00 -17.55 -6.81
CA ARG A 120 -9.18 -17.70 -7.66
C ARG A 120 -8.75 -17.84 -9.11
N GLU A 121 -9.64 -18.39 -9.92
CA GLU A 121 -9.46 -18.68 -11.35
C GLU A 121 -8.71 -17.56 -12.10
N ASP A 122 -7.72 -17.96 -12.90
CA ASP A 122 -6.84 -17.05 -13.64
C ASP A 122 -7.65 -16.05 -14.49
N GLY A 123 -7.47 -14.75 -14.21
CA GLY A 123 -8.07 -13.65 -14.98
C GLY A 123 -9.27 -12.96 -14.34
N ALA A 124 -9.79 -13.46 -13.21
CA ALA A 124 -10.82 -12.76 -12.45
C ALA A 124 -10.18 -11.61 -11.63
N ILE A 125 -10.51 -10.35 -11.96
CA ILE A 125 -10.16 -9.21 -11.10
C ILE A 125 -10.88 -9.41 -9.76
N PRO A 126 -10.18 -9.52 -8.63
CA PRO A 126 -10.83 -9.68 -7.34
C PRO A 126 -11.69 -8.44 -7.07
N ASP A 127 -12.98 -8.65 -6.77
CA ASP A 127 -13.81 -7.57 -6.25
C ASP A 127 -13.22 -7.13 -4.90
N GLY A 128 -12.70 -5.90 -4.86
CA GLY A 128 -12.13 -5.31 -3.64
C GLY A 128 -13.19 -4.92 -2.61
N ARG A 129 -14.48 -5.14 -2.90
CA ARG A 129 -15.56 -4.86 -1.97
C ARG A 129 -15.69 -6.02 -0.99
N ILE A 130 -15.45 -5.72 0.29
CA ILE A 130 -15.70 -6.66 1.40
C ILE A 130 -17.19 -6.59 1.73
N TRP A 131 -17.99 -7.43 1.07
CA TRP A 131 -19.39 -7.62 1.45
C TRP A 131 -19.56 -8.89 2.27
N PRO A 132 -20.51 -8.90 3.24
CA PRO A 132 -20.97 -10.15 3.82
C PRO A 132 -21.47 -11.10 2.71
N GLU A 133 -21.27 -12.41 2.88
CA GLU A 133 -21.77 -13.39 1.92
C GLU A 133 -23.28 -13.22 1.71
N GLY A 134 -23.71 -13.15 0.44
CA GLY A 134 -25.11 -12.93 0.07
C GLY A 134 -25.58 -11.47 0.10
N VAL A 135 -24.70 -10.52 0.46
CA VAL A 135 -25.02 -9.08 0.42
C VAL A 135 -24.37 -8.47 -0.82
N GLY A 136 -25.17 -8.18 -1.83
CA GLY A 136 -24.75 -7.40 -2.99
C GLY A 136 -25.20 -5.95 -2.88
N MET A 137 -24.53 -5.05 -3.58
CA MET A 137 -25.10 -3.73 -3.84
C MET A 137 -26.31 -3.90 -4.75
N VAL A 138 -27.49 -3.48 -4.29
CA VAL A 138 -28.68 -3.39 -5.14
C VAL A 138 -28.43 -2.25 -6.13
N LEU A 139 -27.93 -2.60 -7.31
CA LEU A 139 -27.92 -1.69 -8.45
C LEU A 139 -29.39 -1.53 -8.87
N THR A 140 -30.02 -0.42 -8.47
CA THR A 140 -31.34 -0.05 -8.96
C THR A 140 -31.25 0.02 -10.48
N LYS A 141 -31.83 -0.99 -11.15
CA LYS A 141 -31.50 -1.34 -12.54
C LYS A 141 -32.07 -0.39 -13.59
N ASN A 142 -32.66 0.72 -13.15
CA ASN A 142 -33.18 1.75 -14.01
C ASN A 142 -32.52 3.04 -13.56
N GLY A 143 -31.94 3.81 -14.49
CA GLY A 143 -31.74 5.25 -14.32
C GLY A 143 -33.07 6.01 -14.21
N ALA A 144 -34.09 5.39 -13.61
CA ALA A 144 -35.24 6.06 -13.06
C ALA A 144 -34.70 6.79 -11.84
N GLU A 145 -34.38 8.06 -12.06
CA GLU A 145 -34.66 9.14 -11.13
C GLU A 145 -34.88 8.61 -9.71
N LYS A 146 -33.80 8.46 -8.95
CA LYS A 146 -33.90 8.87 -7.57
C LYS A 146 -34.26 10.35 -7.65
N GLU A 147 -35.57 10.64 -7.69
CA GLU A 147 -36.05 11.84 -7.05
C GLU A 147 -35.33 11.86 -5.71
N PHE A 148 -34.49 12.87 -5.54
CA PHE A 148 -33.79 13.08 -4.31
C PHE A 148 -34.92 13.36 -3.31
N ASP A 149 -35.42 12.33 -2.62
CA ASP A 149 -36.48 12.44 -1.60
C ASP A 149 -36.01 13.24 -0.36
N GLY A 150 -34.98 14.08 -0.52
CA GLY A 150 -34.65 15.13 0.40
C GLY A 150 -35.43 16.37 -0.01
N GLU A 151 -36.59 16.58 0.61
CA GLU A 151 -37.28 17.87 0.64
C GLU A 151 -36.37 19.03 1.14
N ASP A 152 -35.17 18.73 1.65
CA ASP A 152 -34.18 19.68 2.19
C ASP A 152 -32.77 19.55 1.55
N GLY A 153 -32.65 18.97 0.35
CA GLY A 153 -31.37 18.91 -0.37
C GLY A 153 -31.11 20.19 -1.17
N GLU A 154 -30.02 20.89 -0.90
CA GLU A 154 -29.63 22.05 -1.71
C GLU A 154 -29.29 21.61 -3.15
N VAL A 155 -29.98 22.20 -4.13
CA VAL A 155 -29.83 21.81 -5.55
C VAL A 155 -29.21 22.97 -6.35
N GLY A 156 -28.32 22.62 -7.26
CA GLY A 156 -27.84 23.54 -8.30
C GLY A 156 -27.08 24.75 -7.76
N VAL A 157 -27.64 25.95 -7.92
CA VAL A 157 -27.01 27.22 -7.58
C VAL A 157 -26.79 27.35 -6.06
N ASP A 158 -27.60 26.71 -5.23
CA ASP A 158 -27.46 26.76 -3.78
C ASP A 158 -26.13 26.17 -3.31
N LEU A 159 -25.59 25.19 -4.05
CA LEU A 159 -24.28 24.58 -3.78
C LEU A 159 -23.11 25.56 -3.95
N LEU A 160 -23.32 26.69 -4.63
CA LEU A 160 -22.30 27.72 -4.81
C LEU A 160 -21.94 28.44 -3.51
N LYS A 161 -22.78 28.36 -2.46
CA LYS A 161 -22.49 28.98 -1.16
C LYS A 161 -21.29 28.35 -0.45
N TYR A 162 -20.93 27.12 -0.81
CA TYR A 162 -19.75 26.41 -0.28
C TYR A 162 -18.48 26.68 -1.11
N ALA A 163 -18.59 27.36 -2.24
CA ALA A 163 -17.44 27.68 -3.07
C ALA A 163 -16.66 28.85 -2.47
N SER A 164 -15.32 28.75 -2.50
CA SER A 164 -14.45 29.86 -2.11
C SER A 164 -14.56 31.06 -3.04
N THR A 165 -14.88 30.85 -4.32
CA THR A 165 -14.99 31.90 -5.33
C THR A 165 -16.00 31.52 -6.40
N THR A 166 -16.89 32.46 -6.72
CA THR A 166 -17.93 32.31 -7.75
C THR A 166 -18.04 33.59 -8.57
N LYS A 167 -18.38 33.45 -9.86
CA LYS A 167 -18.70 34.60 -10.74
C LYS A 167 -19.74 34.18 -11.75
N ASN A 168 -20.75 35.01 -11.93
CA ASN A 168 -21.86 34.78 -12.86
C ASN A 168 -22.54 33.41 -12.68
N GLY A 169 -22.70 32.96 -11.42
CA GLY A 169 -23.32 31.66 -11.12
C GLY A 169 -22.48 30.44 -11.48
N LEU A 170 -21.15 30.61 -11.64
CA LEU A 170 -20.23 29.52 -11.96
C LEU A 170 -19.06 29.48 -10.97
N TYR A 171 -18.54 28.27 -10.73
CA TYR A 171 -17.27 28.07 -10.02
C TYR A 171 -16.13 28.69 -10.85
N ILE A 172 -15.28 29.48 -10.20
CA ILE A 172 -14.04 29.95 -10.82
C ILE A 172 -12.89 29.11 -10.30
N VAL A 173 -12.11 28.58 -11.23
CA VAL A 173 -10.80 27.99 -10.92
C VAL A 173 -9.76 28.79 -11.68
N GLU A 174 -8.71 29.22 -10.98
CA GLU A 174 -7.55 29.84 -11.61
C GLU A 174 -6.86 28.79 -12.49
N ALA A 175 -6.98 28.93 -13.80
CA ALA A 175 -6.31 28.03 -14.72
C ALA A 175 -4.83 28.42 -14.79
N ASP A 176 -3.95 27.60 -14.23
CA ASP A 176 -2.50 27.71 -14.43
C ASP A 176 -2.14 27.27 -15.85
N ARG A 177 -2.48 28.11 -16.84
CA ARG A 177 -2.06 27.92 -18.22
C ARG A 177 -0.58 28.26 -18.29
N ARG A 178 0.27 27.24 -18.15
CA ARG A 178 1.70 27.33 -18.46
C ARG A 178 1.88 27.92 -19.86
N LYS A 179 2.21 29.21 -19.92
CA LYS A 179 2.59 29.89 -21.14
C LYS A 179 3.89 29.23 -21.57
N LYS A 180 3.84 28.36 -22.60
CA LYS A 180 5.06 27.91 -23.29
C LYS A 180 5.74 29.17 -23.79
N GLY A 181 6.78 29.60 -23.06
CA GLY A 181 7.64 30.70 -23.49
C GLY A 181 8.29 30.27 -24.79
N ASN A 182 8.11 31.09 -25.83
CA ASN A 182 8.92 31.03 -27.04
C ASN A 182 10.39 31.12 -26.64
N GLN A 183 11.15 30.04 -26.88
CA GLN A 183 12.57 30.15 -27.19
C GLN A 183 12.71 30.45 -28.67
#